data_AF-F6JHF4-F1
#
_entry.id   AF-F6JHF4-F1
#
_cell.length_a   1.000
_cell.length_b   1.000
_cell.length_c   1.000
_cell.angle_alpha   90.00
_cell.angle_beta   90.00
_cell.angle_gamma   90.00
#
_symmetry.space_group_name_H-M   'P 1'
#
loop_
_entity.id
_entity.type
_entity.pdbx_description
1 polymer ?
#
loop_
_entity_poly.entity_id
_entity_poly.type
_entity_poly.pdbx_seq_one_letter_code
_entity_poly.pdbx_strand_id
1 'polypeptide(L)'
;RFKLDPQNIKFLTTGQAGMLLRLSELGYYHDRVVQFSDVSTAFNAIGSMGQALISKLKEELANFHGQVAVLHDKIQRYRQVAMCGFAFKEDMDSGDELTLFKLLAWYIKPLHRMQWLTKIADACQIKKGGELASTVYDFLDNGNDMVNELVEDLLTAICGPLVRMISKWILEGGISDIHREFFVKSIKDVGVDRLWHDKFRLRLPMLPKFVPIELAKKILMTGKCINFLR
;
A
#
# COMPACT_ATOMS: atom_id res chain seq x y z
N ARG A 1 21.66 6.96 -1.27
CA ARG A 1 22.08 7.70 -2.48
C ARG A 1 22.97 6.79 -3.29
N PHE A 2 22.44 6.21 -4.37
CA PHE A 2 23.17 5.30 -5.24
C PHE A 2 24.30 6.04 -5.97
N LYS A 3 25.46 5.40 -6.10
CA LYS A 3 26.63 5.93 -6.81
C LYS A 3 27.15 4.84 -7.74
N LEU A 4 27.52 5.24 -8.95
CA LEU A 4 28.28 4.38 -9.85
C LEU A 4 29.73 4.33 -9.37
N ASP A 5 30.33 3.15 -9.40
CA ASP A 5 31.71 2.95 -9.00
C ASP A 5 32.66 3.72 -9.95
N PRO A 6 33.48 4.66 -9.44
CA PRO A 6 34.41 5.45 -10.25
C PRO A 6 35.43 4.62 -11.03
N GLN A 7 35.70 3.37 -10.63
CA GLN A 7 36.62 2.50 -11.36
C GLN A 7 35.99 1.88 -12.62
N ASN A 8 34.69 1.57 -12.57
CA ASN A 8 33.96 0.93 -13.66
C ASN A 8 33.37 1.93 -14.68
N ILE A 9 33.30 3.22 -14.33
CA ILE A 9 32.88 4.30 -15.23
C ILE A 9 33.78 4.40 -16.48
N LYS A 10 35.06 4.03 -16.37
CA LYS A 10 36.00 4.07 -17.51
C LYS A 10 35.68 3.07 -18.62
N PHE A 11 34.94 2.01 -18.31
CA PHE A 11 34.54 0.96 -19.27
C PHE A 11 33.12 1.16 -19.83
N LEU A 12 32.39 2.16 -19.32
CA LEU A 12 31.00 2.43 -19.69
C LEU A 12 30.93 3.63 -20.61
N THR A 13 30.14 3.53 -21.68
CA THR A 13 29.80 4.71 -22.48
C THR A 13 28.96 5.68 -21.66
N THR A 14 29.04 6.98 -21.96
CA THR A 14 28.24 8.02 -21.28
C THR A 14 26.74 7.71 -21.31
N GLY A 15 26.25 7.08 -22.39
CA GLY A 15 24.87 6.61 -22.51
C GLY A 15 24.52 5.49 -21.52
N GLN A 16 25.36 4.46 -21.40
CA GLN A 16 25.16 3.36 -20.44
C GLN A 16 25.21 3.84 -18.99
N ALA A 17 26.12 4.77 -18.67
CA ALA A 17 26.18 5.37 -17.34
C ALA A 17 24.88 6.13 -16.99
N GLY A 18 24.32 6.88 -17.94
CA GLY A 18 23.02 7.54 -17.77
C GLY A 18 21.87 6.57 -17.56
N MET A 19 21.87 5.43 -18.27
CA MET A 19 20.87 4.37 -18.11
C MET A 19 20.92 3.71 -16.73
N LEU A 20 22.12 3.44 -16.21
CA LEU A 20 22.29 2.86 -14.86
C LEU A 20 21.86 3.83 -13.76
N LEU A 21 22.12 5.13 -13.93
CA LEU A 21 21.63 6.14 -12.99
C LEU A 21 20.10 6.19 -12.96
N ARG A 22 19.42 6.09 -14.12
CA ARG A 22 17.96 5.98 -14.16
C ARG A 22 17.47 4.76 -13.40
N LEU A 23 18.07 3.58 -13.62
CA LEU A 23 17.69 2.36 -12.89
C LEU A 23 17.87 2.51 -11.36
N SER A 24 18.86 3.31 -10.93
CA SER A 24 19.12 3.56 -9.51
C SER A 24 18.03 4.38 -8.82
N GLU A 25 17.21 5.13 -9.56
CA GLU A 25 16.05 5.84 -9.01
C GLU A 25 15.03 4.85 -8.44
N LEU A 26 14.89 3.65 -9.03
CA LEU A 26 14.02 2.59 -8.50
C LEU A 26 14.37 2.24 -7.06
N GLY A 27 15.68 2.05 -6.82
CA GLY A 27 16.20 1.69 -5.51
C GLY A 27 15.87 2.74 -4.47
N TYR A 28 15.85 4.02 -4.85
CA TYR A 28 15.51 5.10 -3.94
C TYR A 28 14.05 5.03 -3.48
N TYR A 29 13.12 4.81 -4.42
CA TYR A 29 11.70 4.65 -4.06
C TYR A 29 11.45 3.34 -3.30
N HIS A 30 12.16 2.26 -3.65
CA HIS A 30 12.10 0.99 -2.92
C HIS A 30 12.53 1.14 -1.47
N ASP A 31 13.70 1.74 -1.21
CA ASP A 31 14.21 2.01 0.14
C ASP A 31 13.20 2.82 0.96
N ARG A 32 12.51 3.77 0.32
CA ARG A 32 11.52 4.63 0.97
C ARG A 32 10.23 3.88 1.31
N VAL A 33 9.74 3.02 0.43
CA VAL A 33 8.58 2.15 0.73
C VAL A 33 8.93 1.14 1.82
N VAL A 34 10.17 0.61 1.83
CA VAL A 34 10.65 -0.28 2.91
C VAL A 34 10.64 0.45 4.25
N GLN A 35 11.13 1.69 4.31
CA GLN A 35 11.09 2.52 5.53
C GLN A 35 9.67 2.75 6.06
N PHE A 36 8.66 2.82 5.19
CA PHE A 36 7.25 2.91 5.57
C PHE A 36 6.63 1.58 6.00
N SER A 37 7.24 0.46 5.62
CA SER A 37 6.76 -0.88 5.98
C SER A 37 7.33 -1.39 7.31
N ASP A 38 8.39 -0.76 7.80
CA ASP A 38 9.06 -1.14 9.04
C ASP A 38 8.32 -0.60 10.26
N VAL A 39 7.88 -1.52 11.13
CA VAL A 39 7.06 -1.22 12.33
C VAL A 39 7.83 -0.34 13.35
N SER A 40 9.16 -0.31 13.26
CA SER A 40 10.07 0.44 14.13
C SER A 40 10.20 1.93 13.79
N THR A 41 9.83 2.35 12.58
CA THR A 41 9.88 3.77 12.22
C THR A 41 8.65 4.49 12.78
N ALA A 42 8.86 5.65 13.41
CA ALA A 42 7.79 6.47 14.01
C ALA A 42 6.79 7.06 12.98
N PHE A 43 6.89 6.66 11.71
CA PHE A 43 6.08 7.14 10.58
C PHE A 43 4.85 6.26 10.29
N ASN A 44 4.68 5.16 11.03
CA ASN A 44 3.62 4.19 10.74
C ASN A 44 2.22 4.77 10.96
N ALA A 45 1.30 4.42 10.04
CA ALA A 45 -0.13 4.59 10.26
C ALA A 45 -0.52 3.77 11.49
N ILE A 46 -1.06 4.44 12.50
CA ILE A 46 -1.31 3.85 13.81
C ILE A 46 -2.69 3.20 13.82
N GLY A 47 -2.74 1.94 14.24
CA GLY A 47 -3.98 1.20 14.46
C GLY A 47 -4.21 0.08 13.45
N SER A 48 -5.36 -0.57 13.55
CA SER A 48 -5.75 -1.72 12.73
C SER A 48 -5.83 -1.41 11.24
N MET A 49 -6.31 -0.22 10.87
CA MET A 49 -6.39 0.21 9.48
C MET A 49 -4.99 0.54 8.93
N GLY A 50 -4.14 1.15 9.75
CA GLY A 50 -2.74 1.41 9.41
C GLY A 50 -1.91 0.13 9.24
N GLN A 51 -2.13 -0.88 10.08
CA GLN A 51 -1.50 -2.19 9.91
C GLN A 51 -1.96 -2.89 8.62
N ALA A 52 -3.22 -2.75 8.24
CA ALA A 52 -3.70 -3.27 6.96
C ALA A 52 -3.01 -2.60 5.77
N LEU A 53 -2.79 -1.28 5.82
CA LEU A 53 -1.98 -0.56 4.84
C LEU A 53 -0.55 -1.10 4.78
N ILE A 54 0.13 -1.23 5.93
CA ILE A 54 1.50 -1.76 6.00
C ILE A 54 1.58 -3.18 5.43
N SER A 55 0.60 -4.03 5.74
CA SER A 55 0.52 -5.38 5.19
C SER A 55 0.42 -5.36 3.67
N LYS A 56 -0.41 -4.47 3.10
CA LYS A 56 -0.52 -4.35 1.65
C LYS A 56 0.73 -3.75 1.00
N LEU A 57 1.41 -2.81 1.65
CA LEU A 57 2.71 -2.30 1.19
C LEU A 57 3.76 -3.43 1.14
N LYS A 58 3.79 -4.31 2.15
CA LYS A 58 4.68 -5.47 2.17
C LYS A 58 4.38 -6.47 1.05
N GLU A 59 3.10 -6.68 0.74
CA GLU A 59 2.68 -7.50 -0.38
C GLU A 59 3.17 -6.93 -1.72
N GLU A 60 3.03 -5.62 -1.95
CA GLU A 60 3.55 -4.96 -3.15
C GLU A 60 5.07 -5.05 -3.26
N LEU A 61 5.79 -4.89 -2.14
CA LEU A 61 7.24 -5.10 -2.09
C LEU A 61 7.62 -6.55 -2.43
N ALA A 62 6.87 -7.53 -1.94
CA ALA A 62 7.10 -8.94 -2.25
C ALA A 62 6.84 -9.25 -3.74
N ASN A 63 5.77 -8.67 -4.32
CA ASN A 63 5.49 -8.76 -5.75
C ASN A 63 6.64 -8.17 -6.58
N PHE A 64 7.18 -7.03 -6.16
CA PHE A 64 8.35 -6.42 -6.79
C PHE A 64 9.59 -7.33 -6.70
N HIS A 65 9.88 -7.90 -5.53
CA HIS A 65 10.98 -8.86 -5.35
C HIS A 65 10.81 -10.10 -6.23
N GLY A 66 9.58 -10.59 -6.38
CA GLY A 66 9.27 -11.69 -7.31
C GLY A 66 9.60 -11.35 -8.77
N GLN A 67 9.27 -10.14 -9.24
CA GLN A 67 9.63 -9.73 -10.60
C GLN A 67 11.15 -9.60 -10.79
N VAL A 68 11.87 -9.09 -9.78
CA VAL A 68 13.34 -9.01 -9.79
C VAL A 68 13.96 -10.41 -9.82
N ALA A 69 13.39 -11.37 -9.09
CA ALA A 69 13.84 -12.77 -9.10
C ALA A 69 13.70 -13.41 -10.49
N VAL A 70 12.60 -13.14 -11.21
CA VAL A 70 12.41 -13.60 -12.60
C VAL A 70 13.45 -12.99 -13.54
N LEU A 71 13.76 -11.70 -13.38
CA LEU A 71 14.83 -11.06 -14.17
C LEU A 71 16.19 -11.67 -13.87
N HIS A 72 16.49 -11.92 -12.60
CA HIS A 72 17.74 -12.55 -12.19
C HIS A 72 17.89 -13.96 -12.78
N ASP A 73 16.83 -14.76 -12.77
CA ASP A 73 16.81 -16.10 -13.39
C ASP A 73 17.10 -16.05 -14.89
N LYS A 74 16.49 -15.10 -15.62
CA LYS A 74 16.78 -14.91 -17.05
C LYS A 74 18.24 -14.50 -17.32
N ILE A 75 18.82 -13.62 -16.50
CA ILE A 75 20.25 -13.26 -16.58
C ILE A 75 21.13 -14.48 -16.35
N GLN A 76 20.79 -15.30 -15.35
CA GLN A 76 21.55 -16.50 -15.02
C GLN A 76 21.52 -17.53 -16.16
N ARG A 77 20.35 -17.75 -16.78
CA ARG A 77 20.21 -18.63 -17.96
C ARG A 77 21.05 -18.15 -19.13
N TYR A 78 21.03 -16.84 -19.45
CA TYR A 78 21.87 -16.27 -20.50
C TYR A 78 23.36 -16.50 -20.23
N ARG A 79 23.81 -16.29 -18.98
CA ARG A 79 25.21 -16.51 -18.58
C ARG A 79 25.61 -17.99 -18.68
N GLN A 80 24.71 -18.92 -18.37
CA GLN A 80 24.95 -20.36 -18.51
C GLN A 80 25.06 -20.78 -19.99
N VAL A 81 24.19 -20.28 -20.87
CA VAL A 81 24.25 -20.54 -22.32
C VAL A 81 25.55 -19.98 -22.93
N ALA A 82 25.99 -18.81 -22.47
CA ALA A 82 27.26 -18.22 -22.91
C ALA A 82 28.49 -19.02 -22.44
N MET A 83 28.41 -19.72 -21.30
CA MET A 83 29.50 -20.58 -20.81
C MET A 83 29.50 -21.99 -21.44
N CYS A 84 28.34 -22.56 -21.76
CA CYS A 84 28.21 -23.89 -22.37
C CYS A 84 28.35 -23.90 -23.90
N GLY A 85 29.21 -23.03 -24.45
CA GLY A 85 29.31 -22.74 -25.89
C GLY A 85 29.13 -23.94 -26.83
N PHE A 86 28.27 -23.75 -27.83
CA PHE A 86 28.11 -24.53 -29.08
C PHE A 86 27.13 -25.72 -29.17
N ALA A 87 26.49 -26.23 -28.11
CA ALA A 87 25.68 -27.46 -28.25
C ALA A 87 24.14 -27.31 -28.39
N PHE A 88 23.55 -26.15 -28.07
CA PHE A 88 22.07 -26.01 -28.01
C PHE A 88 21.56 -24.69 -28.57
N LYS A 89 21.96 -24.33 -29.80
CA LYS A 89 21.54 -23.08 -30.44
C LYS A 89 20.19 -23.17 -31.17
N GLU A 90 19.52 -24.32 -31.12
CA GLU A 90 18.28 -24.55 -31.90
C GLU A 90 16.99 -24.17 -31.17
N ASP A 91 16.99 -24.01 -29.83
CA ASP A 91 15.77 -23.71 -29.04
C ASP A 91 15.75 -22.33 -28.35
N MET A 92 16.74 -21.48 -28.59
CA MET A 92 16.73 -20.12 -28.04
C MET A 92 15.97 -19.18 -28.96
N ASP A 93 14.69 -18.96 -28.63
CA ASP A 93 13.89 -17.88 -29.20
C ASP A 93 14.69 -16.57 -29.13
N SER A 94 14.98 -15.98 -30.29
CA SER A 94 15.83 -14.78 -30.43
C SER A 94 15.25 -13.55 -29.70
N GLY A 95 14.03 -13.65 -29.18
CA GLY A 95 13.39 -12.68 -28.33
C GLY A 95 13.86 -12.65 -26.86
N ASP A 96 14.62 -13.63 -26.36
CA ASP A 96 14.96 -13.71 -24.91
C ASP A 96 16.30 -13.08 -24.49
N GLU A 97 17.04 -12.45 -25.41
CA GLU A 97 18.22 -11.67 -25.03
C GLU A 97 17.84 -10.46 -24.17
N LEU A 98 18.33 -10.45 -22.92
CA LEU A 98 18.19 -9.34 -21.98
C LEU A 98 19.18 -8.23 -22.33
N THR A 99 18.77 -7.33 -23.20
CA THR A 99 19.50 -6.09 -23.43
C THR A 99 19.17 -5.05 -22.36
N LEU A 100 20.11 -4.12 -22.12
CA LEU A 100 19.88 -2.99 -21.22
C LEU A 100 18.63 -2.18 -21.62
N PHE A 101 18.32 -2.11 -22.93
CA PHE A 101 17.10 -1.51 -23.44
C PHE A 101 15.83 -2.27 -23.03
N LYS A 102 15.83 -3.61 -23.09
CA LYS A 102 14.70 -4.43 -22.63
C LYS A 102 14.46 -4.28 -21.12
N LEU A 103 15.54 -4.16 -20.34
CA LEU A 103 15.45 -3.86 -18.90
C LEU A 103 14.86 -2.46 -18.64
N LEU A 104 15.26 -1.46 -19.43
CA LEU A 104 14.69 -0.10 -19.34
C LEU A 104 13.21 -0.06 -19.73
N ALA A 105 12.77 -0.86 -20.69
CA ALA A 105 11.36 -0.98 -21.02
C ALA A 105 10.56 -1.60 -19.86
N TRP A 106 11.11 -2.65 -19.22
CA TRP A 106 10.51 -3.25 -18.03
C TRP A 106 10.46 -2.27 -16.85
N TYR A 107 11.50 -1.46 -16.66
CA TYR A 107 11.68 -0.53 -15.54
C TYR A 107 10.54 0.49 -15.37
N ILE A 108 9.90 0.93 -16.46
CA ILE A 108 8.92 2.03 -16.42
C ILE A 108 7.72 1.70 -15.51
N LYS A 109 7.16 0.49 -15.63
CA LYS A 109 5.95 0.10 -14.89
C LYS A 109 6.22 -0.03 -13.37
N PRO A 110 7.25 -0.79 -12.91
CA PRO A 110 7.61 -0.84 -11.48
C PRO A 110 8.01 0.51 -10.91
N LEU A 111 8.71 1.35 -11.68
CA LEU A 111 9.08 2.70 -11.22
C LEU A 111 7.84 3.52 -10.89
N HIS A 112 6.89 3.62 -11.84
CA HIS A 112 5.68 4.41 -11.61
C HIS A 112 4.87 3.87 -10.44
N ARG A 113 4.73 2.54 -10.31
CA ARG A 113 4.04 1.94 -9.14
C ARG A 113 4.73 2.29 -7.83
N MET A 114 6.05 2.18 -7.74
CA MET A 114 6.81 2.47 -6.51
C MET A 114 6.77 3.97 -6.15
N GLN A 115 6.76 4.86 -7.15
CA GLN A 115 6.59 6.30 -6.95
C GLN A 115 5.23 6.64 -6.34
N TRP A 116 4.16 6.04 -6.87
CA TRP A 116 2.80 6.27 -6.34
C TRP A 116 2.63 5.66 -4.95
N LEU A 117 3.12 4.44 -4.72
CA LEU A 117 3.17 3.84 -3.38
C LEU A 117 3.87 4.76 -2.38
N THR A 118 5.01 5.34 -2.75
CA THR A 118 5.74 6.29 -1.91
C THR A 118 4.89 7.54 -1.62
N LYS A 119 4.27 8.15 -2.64
CA LYS A 119 3.44 9.35 -2.47
C LYS A 119 2.22 9.10 -1.59
N ILE A 120 1.55 7.96 -1.78
CA ILE A 120 0.39 7.56 -0.98
C ILE A 120 0.83 7.28 0.46
N ALA A 121 1.91 6.52 0.66
CA ALA A 121 2.47 6.25 1.99
C ALA A 121 2.89 7.54 2.72
N ASP A 122 3.51 8.48 2.02
CA ASP A 122 3.86 9.81 2.54
C ASP A 122 2.62 10.59 3.00
N ALA A 123 1.55 10.59 2.20
CA ALA A 123 0.30 11.26 2.56
C ALA A 123 -0.45 10.56 3.71
N CYS A 124 -0.19 9.28 3.95
CA CYS A 124 -0.80 8.46 4.99
C CYS A 124 -0.07 8.54 6.34
N GLN A 125 1.11 9.15 6.40
CA GLN A 125 1.87 9.29 7.65
C GLN A 125 1.04 10.00 8.72
N ILE A 126 1.11 9.52 9.96
CA ILE A 126 0.50 10.13 11.16
C ILE A 126 -1.06 10.08 11.18
N LYS A 127 -1.71 9.72 10.06
CA LYS A 127 -3.17 9.60 9.96
C LYS A 127 -3.68 8.29 10.53
N LYS A 128 -4.94 8.29 10.99
CA LYS A 128 -5.58 7.16 11.67
C LYS A 128 -7.00 6.92 11.17
N GLY A 129 -7.45 5.67 11.22
CA GLY A 129 -8.84 5.29 11.01
C GLY A 129 -9.46 5.83 9.71
N GLY A 130 -10.66 6.39 9.78
CA GLY A 130 -11.34 6.91 8.58
C GLY A 130 -10.70 8.14 7.95
N GLU A 131 -9.83 8.86 8.66
CA GLU A 131 -9.02 9.93 8.06
C GLU A 131 -8.03 9.35 7.05
N LEU A 132 -7.38 8.23 7.42
CA LEU A 132 -6.48 7.49 6.54
C LEU A 132 -7.23 7.04 5.27
N ALA A 133 -8.38 6.39 5.44
CA ALA A 133 -9.19 5.92 4.33
C ALA A 133 -9.67 7.07 3.42
N SER A 134 -10.02 8.21 4.00
CA SER A 134 -10.39 9.42 3.24
C SER A 134 -9.24 9.94 2.39
N THR A 135 -8.01 9.86 2.91
CA THR A 135 -6.85 10.41 2.21
C THR A 135 -6.34 9.50 1.12
N VAL A 136 -6.52 8.19 1.27
CA VAL A 136 -6.31 7.23 0.17
C VAL A 136 -7.38 7.43 -0.91
N TYR A 137 -8.63 7.66 -0.50
CA TYR A 137 -9.74 7.94 -1.42
C TYR A 137 -9.54 9.22 -2.24
N ASP A 138 -8.89 10.26 -1.70
CA ASP A 138 -8.56 11.48 -2.46
C ASP A 138 -7.60 11.23 -3.64
N PHE A 139 -6.94 10.07 -3.72
CA PHE A 139 -6.11 9.67 -4.86
C PHE A 139 -6.87 8.86 -5.93
N LEU A 140 -8.13 8.49 -5.67
CA LEU A 140 -9.04 7.99 -6.70
C LEU A 140 -9.41 9.18 -7.61
N ASP A 141 -9.42 9.01 -8.93
CA ASP A 141 -9.71 10.05 -9.94
C ASP A 141 -8.50 10.85 -10.49
N ASN A 142 -7.28 10.34 -10.29
CA ASN A 142 -6.06 10.93 -10.89
C ASN A 142 -5.94 10.72 -12.42
N GLY A 143 -6.92 10.10 -13.08
CA GLY A 143 -6.95 9.87 -14.53
C GLY A 143 -5.97 8.82 -15.04
N ASN A 144 -5.35 8.03 -14.15
CA ASN A 144 -4.41 6.96 -14.49
C ASN A 144 -4.93 5.62 -13.94
N ASP A 145 -5.29 4.70 -14.83
CA ASP A 145 -5.88 3.41 -14.48
C ASP A 145 -5.00 2.57 -13.55
N MET A 146 -3.67 2.62 -13.73
CA MET A 146 -2.74 1.90 -12.86
C MET A 146 -2.71 2.46 -11.43
N VAL A 147 -2.94 3.77 -11.27
CA VAL A 147 -3.04 4.41 -9.95
C VAL A 147 -4.38 4.08 -9.32
N ASN A 148 -5.46 4.09 -10.11
CA ASN A 148 -6.78 3.73 -9.62
C ASN A 148 -6.81 2.28 -9.12
N GLU A 149 -6.28 1.32 -9.89
CA GLU A 149 -6.13 -0.08 -9.48
C GLU A 149 -5.36 -0.19 -8.16
N LEU A 150 -4.22 0.51 -8.04
CA LEU A 150 -3.41 0.52 -6.82
C LEU A 150 -4.17 1.11 -5.62
N VAL A 151 -4.88 2.22 -5.82
CA VAL A 151 -5.65 2.89 -4.76
C VAL A 151 -6.85 2.04 -4.33
N GLU A 152 -7.54 1.39 -5.26
CA GLU A 152 -8.64 0.45 -4.97
C GLU A 152 -8.16 -0.74 -4.14
N ASP A 153 -7.01 -1.33 -4.51
CA ASP A 153 -6.38 -2.41 -3.77
C ASP A 153 -6.00 -2.00 -2.34
N LEU A 154 -5.39 -0.82 -2.18
CA LEU A 154 -5.04 -0.26 -0.87
C LEU A 154 -6.29 0.05 -0.05
N LEU A 155 -7.31 0.65 -0.66
CA LEU A 155 -8.56 1.01 0.02
C LEU A 155 -9.31 -0.24 0.48
N THR A 156 -9.32 -1.30 -0.33
CA THR A 156 -9.92 -2.59 0.03
C THR A 156 -9.24 -3.20 1.27
N ALA A 157 -7.90 -3.17 1.32
CA ALA A 157 -7.15 -3.63 2.49
C ALA A 157 -7.46 -2.80 3.74
N ILE A 158 -7.45 -1.46 3.65
CA ILE A 158 -7.69 -0.54 4.76
C ILE A 158 -9.13 -0.63 5.29
N CYS A 159 -10.10 -0.82 4.38
CA CYS A 159 -11.52 -0.94 4.73
C CYS A 159 -11.86 -2.29 5.37
N GLY A 160 -11.02 -3.33 5.23
CA GLY A 160 -11.25 -4.63 5.87
C GLY A 160 -11.49 -4.54 7.39
N PRO A 161 -10.57 -3.93 8.17
CA PRO A 161 -10.78 -3.66 9.59
C PRO A 161 -12.02 -2.80 9.88
N LEU A 162 -12.32 -1.80 9.05
CA LEU A 162 -13.50 -0.94 9.19
C LEU A 162 -14.80 -1.73 9.09
N VAL A 163 -14.93 -2.56 8.05
CA VAL A 163 -16.10 -3.42 7.84
C VAL A 163 -16.24 -4.39 9.01
N ARG A 164 -15.15 -4.97 9.51
CA ARG A 164 -15.19 -5.85 10.69
C ARG A 164 -15.73 -5.13 11.93
N MET A 165 -15.35 -3.87 12.14
CA MET A 165 -15.86 -3.05 13.25
C MET A 165 -17.36 -2.72 13.08
N ILE A 166 -17.78 -2.39 11.85
CA ILE A 166 -19.19 -2.14 11.52
C ILE A 166 -20.03 -3.40 11.76
N SER A 167 -19.59 -4.56 11.27
CA SER A 167 -20.31 -5.83 11.44
C SER A 167 -20.45 -6.20 12.90
N LYS A 168 -19.37 -6.07 13.69
CA LYS A 168 -19.44 -6.32 15.14
C LYS A 168 -20.42 -5.38 15.85
N TRP A 169 -20.44 -4.11 15.47
CA TRP A 169 -21.38 -3.13 16.02
C TRP A 169 -22.84 -3.43 15.64
N ILE A 170 -23.09 -3.76 14.38
CA ILE A 170 -24.44 -4.02 13.85
C ILE A 170 -24.96 -5.39 14.28
N LEU A 171 -24.12 -6.38 14.58
CA LEU A 171 -24.60 -7.73 14.93
C LEU A 171 -24.61 -7.97 16.44
N GLU A 172 -23.58 -7.51 17.15
CA GLU A 172 -23.40 -7.80 18.59
C GLU A 172 -23.74 -6.58 19.48
N GLY A 173 -23.92 -5.40 18.89
CA GLY A 173 -24.06 -4.15 19.64
C GLY A 173 -22.80 -3.76 20.41
N GLY A 174 -21.65 -4.40 20.14
CA GLY A 174 -20.40 -4.20 20.85
C GLY A 174 -19.41 -3.31 20.08
N ILE A 175 -18.68 -2.44 20.79
CA ILE A 175 -17.58 -1.65 20.21
C ILE A 175 -16.27 -2.14 20.82
N SER A 176 -15.36 -2.64 19.97
CA SER A 176 -14.00 -2.98 20.34
C SER A 176 -13.04 -2.10 19.54
N ASP A 177 -12.77 -0.91 20.07
CA ASP A 177 -11.98 0.13 19.40
C ASP A 177 -10.79 0.55 20.29
N ILE A 178 -9.77 -0.31 20.34
CA ILE A 178 -8.55 -0.09 21.13
C ILE A 178 -7.77 1.14 20.61
N HIS A 179 -7.76 1.32 19.29
CA HIS A 179 -6.94 2.32 18.61
C HIS A 179 -7.67 3.64 18.30
N ARG A 180 -8.96 3.75 18.66
CA ARG A 180 -9.79 4.94 18.40
C ARG A 180 -9.93 5.26 16.91
N GLU A 181 -10.10 4.24 16.09
CA GLU A 181 -10.23 4.34 14.63
C GLU A 181 -11.66 4.26 14.14
N PHE A 182 -12.59 3.74 14.95
CA PHE A 182 -13.98 3.61 14.55
C PHE A 182 -14.70 4.95 14.63
N PHE A 183 -15.61 5.20 13.67
CA PHE A 183 -16.42 6.41 13.66
C PHE A 183 -17.55 6.40 14.70
N VAL A 184 -17.81 5.29 15.39
CA VAL A 184 -18.72 5.24 16.54
C VAL A 184 -17.91 5.14 17.83
N LYS A 185 -18.13 6.09 18.76
CA LYS A 185 -17.51 6.09 20.09
C LYS A 185 -18.54 5.76 21.17
N SER A 186 -18.14 4.94 22.13
CA SER A 186 -18.85 4.75 23.41
C SER A 186 -18.33 5.72 24.48
N ILE A 187 -19.24 6.37 25.21
CA ILE A 187 -18.97 7.28 26.33
C ILE A 187 -19.41 6.55 27.61
N LYS A 188 -18.48 6.37 28.56
CA LYS A 188 -18.72 5.62 29.81
C LYS A 188 -19.41 6.44 30.90
N ASP A 189 -19.17 7.75 30.94
CA ASP A 189 -19.66 8.65 32.00
C ASP A 189 -21.01 9.28 31.64
N VAL A 190 -22.03 8.45 31.45
CA VAL A 190 -23.39 8.91 31.10
C VAL A 190 -24.36 8.47 32.19
N GLY A 191 -25.12 9.43 32.73
CA GLY A 191 -26.19 9.14 33.68
C GLY A 191 -27.25 8.21 33.09
N VAL A 192 -27.82 7.36 33.94
CA VAL A 192 -28.71 6.25 33.53
C VAL A 192 -29.86 6.72 32.63
N ASP A 193 -30.42 7.91 32.91
CA ASP A 193 -31.53 8.51 32.14
C ASP A 193 -31.16 8.96 30.71
N ARG A 194 -29.86 9.13 30.42
CA ARG A 194 -29.37 9.63 29.12
C ARG A 194 -28.62 8.59 28.30
N LEU A 195 -28.61 7.33 28.73
CA LEU A 195 -27.88 6.26 28.03
C LEU A 195 -28.25 6.18 26.53
N TRP A 196 -29.53 6.36 26.18
CA TRP A 196 -29.95 6.28 24.78
C TRP A 196 -29.34 7.38 23.90
N HIS A 197 -29.27 8.59 24.44
CA HIS A 197 -28.86 9.78 23.70
C HIS A 197 -27.34 9.94 23.70
N ASP A 198 -26.71 9.75 24.87
CA ASP A 198 -25.33 10.19 25.12
C ASP A 198 -24.30 9.06 25.13
N LYS A 199 -24.70 7.79 25.31
CA LYS A 199 -23.76 6.65 25.39
C LYS A 199 -22.98 6.43 24.10
N PHE A 200 -23.60 6.66 22.94
CA PHE A 200 -22.95 6.47 21.64
C PHE A 200 -23.06 7.71 20.75
N ARG A 201 -21.92 8.15 20.21
CA ARG A 201 -21.81 9.31 19.33
C ARG A 201 -20.93 9.01 18.12
N LEU A 202 -21.16 9.75 17.03
CA LEU A 202 -20.31 9.73 15.85
C LEU A 202 -19.05 10.58 16.08
N ARG A 203 -17.90 10.05 15.70
CA ARG A 203 -16.62 10.75 15.59
C ARG A 203 -16.44 11.14 14.12
N LEU A 204 -16.95 12.31 13.75
CA LEU A 204 -16.90 12.82 12.38
C LEU A 204 -15.48 12.84 11.76
N PRO A 205 -14.41 13.17 12.51
CA PRO A 205 -13.05 13.11 11.96
C PRO A 205 -12.59 11.70 11.52
N MET A 206 -13.22 10.64 12.03
CA MET A 206 -12.92 9.25 11.67
C MET A 206 -13.96 8.66 10.71
N LEU A 207 -14.87 9.48 10.18
CA LEU A 207 -15.81 9.05 9.16
C LEU A 207 -15.14 9.15 7.79
N PRO A 208 -15.01 8.04 7.03
CA PRO A 208 -14.44 8.11 5.69
C PRO A 208 -15.30 8.97 4.76
N LYS A 209 -14.66 9.78 3.90
CA LYS A 209 -15.34 10.68 2.94
C LYS A 209 -16.38 9.98 2.04
N PHE A 210 -16.11 8.73 1.66
CA PHE A 210 -17.01 7.93 0.83
C PHE A 210 -18.21 7.34 1.59
N VAL A 211 -18.29 7.51 2.92
CA VAL A 211 -19.44 7.07 3.73
C VAL A 211 -20.34 8.28 4.00
N PRO A 212 -21.53 8.38 3.40
CA PRO A 212 -22.45 9.47 3.65
C PRO A 212 -22.85 9.52 5.13
N ILE A 213 -23.05 10.75 5.64
CA ILE A 213 -23.42 10.95 7.04
C ILE A 213 -24.74 10.28 7.40
N GLU A 214 -25.65 10.13 6.43
CA GLU A 214 -26.92 9.43 6.59
C GLU A 214 -26.72 7.93 6.83
N LEU A 215 -25.78 7.31 6.10
CA LEU A 215 -25.43 5.91 6.30
C LEU A 215 -24.76 5.72 7.67
N ALA A 216 -23.86 6.62 8.05
CA ALA A 216 -23.23 6.59 9.38
C ALA A 216 -24.27 6.71 10.52
N LYS A 217 -25.28 7.57 10.36
CA LYS A 217 -26.40 7.70 11.31
C LYS A 217 -27.23 6.42 11.36
N LYS A 218 -27.53 5.79 10.22
CA LYS A 218 -28.24 4.49 10.17
C LYS A 218 -27.45 3.41 10.92
N ILE A 219 -26.15 3.28 10.64
CA ILE A 219 -25.26 2.32 11.33
C ILE A 219 -25.25 2.57 12.85
N LEU A 220 -25.18 3.83 13.28
CA LEU A 220 -25.26 4.19 14.70
C LEU A 220 -26.58 3.72 15.32
N MET A 221 -27.71 4.02 14.68
CA MET A 221 -29.04 3.67 15.21
C MET A 221 -29.24 2.16 15.29
N THR A 222 -28.83 1.40 14.26
CA THR A 222 -28.97 -0.05 14.25
C THR A 222 -28.20 -0.69 15.41
N GLY A 223 -26.94 -0.33 15.61
CA GLY A 223 -26.17 -0.88 16.73
C GLY A 223 -26.62 -0.36 18.10
N LYS A 224 -27.19 0.86 18.18
CA LYS A 224 -27.89 1.32 19.40
C LYS A 224 -29.05 0.40 19.73
N CYS A 225 -29.95 0.13 18.79
CA CYS A 225 -31.10 -0.76 19.02
C CYS A 225 -30.66 -2.12 19.58
N ILE A 226 -29.61 -2.72 18.99
CA ILE A 226 -29.12 -4.03 19.42
C ILE A 226 -28.43 -3.98 20.78
N ASN A 227 -27.65 -2.93 21.06
CA ASN A 227 -27.05 -2.76 22.38
C ASN A 227 -28.09 -2.61 23.50
N PHE A 228 -29.26 -2.04 23.18
CA PHE A 228 -30.36 -1.83 24.14
C PHE A 228 -31.30 -3.03 24.29
N LEU A 229 -31.34 -3.93 23.30
CA LEU A 229 -32.05 -5.21 23.40
C LEU A 229 -31.33 -6.22 24.30
N ARG A 230 -30.08 -5.92 24.69
CA ARG A 230 -29.22 -6.80 25.47
C ARG A 230 -29.14 -6.35 26.92
#